data_AF-A0AAD6BYZ1-F1
#
_entry.id   AF-A0AAD6BYZ1-F1
#
_cell.length_a   1.000
_cell.length_b   1.000
_cell.length_c   1.000
_cell.angle_alpha   90.00
_cell.angle_beta   90.00
_cell.angle_gamma   90.00
#
_symmetry.space_group_name_H-M   'P 1'
#
loop_
_entity.id
_entity.type
_entity.pdbx_description
1 polymer ?
#
loop_
_entity_poly.entity_id
_entity_poly.type
_entity_poly.pdbx_seq_one_letter_code
_entity_poly.pdbx_strand_id
1 'polypeptide(L)'
;MESPITTFFSLVELVDWDHGIPAAIQCAYMIADRRRCRWQIAKGNLILAQEDFASHHEMISGPSGECTRASPQFEILKNLANIYICRRHNEHKSQAIEQWLKELDVRANFASLKLEEGESFQSSHIHPAESEEHTDAINAPDGEHYRAGRKPGEEEHPFGAAEGVSVVSNEPPPVRIIRRANTMEPDAVAQDVTWLLKQPLDGPLNLEPGYIYVICPPGLPGIFKIGYTLQHPELGRLNKHDECYGEVELIAKEFTEYVHRVEQLLLAEFSNNHYQLEGRCHNCDHSHRELLKVDKKTLLRSLKKWVKFIESPAYDRSGLLLTEAQSRIPRPASKKFLRCERPKRSSPGGPNSAKKGEGQKFQTTSPRRLDFEAPTPTKQYPEVGEAEINPDEICPDFDNLHLTPSKPPSSWSNR
;
A
#
# COMPACT_ATOMS: atom_id res chain seq x y z
N MET A 1 34.18 21.84 2.44
CA MET A 1 33.19 21.22 1.54
C MET A 1 32.95 19.82 2.06
N GLU A 2 31.77 19.56 2.65
CA GLU A 2 31.40 18.21 3.07
C GLU A 2 31.26 17.35 1.82
N SER A 3 31.87 16.16 1.83
CA SER A 3 31.68 15.21 0.72
C SER A 3 30.21 14.77 0.72
N PRO A 4 29.57 14.68 -0.45
CA PRO A 4 28.16 14.28 -0.53
C PRO A 4 27.98 12.90 0.13
N ILE A 5 26.97 12.80 1.00
CA ILE A 5 26.65 11.55 1.69
C ILE A 5 26.17 10.55 0.63
N THR A 6 26.92 9.45 0.49
CA THR A 6 26.54 8.32 -0.34
C THR A 6 25.35 7.62 0.30
N THR A 7 24.34 7.29 -0.50
CA THR A 7 23.12 6.61 -0.03
C THR A 7 22.90 5.33 -0.82
N PHE A 8 22.31 4.33 -0.17
CA PHE A 8 22.02 3.04 -0.76
C PHE A 8 20.55 2.69 -0.52
N PHE A 9 20.00 1.79 -1.33
CA PHE A 9 18.70 1.19 -1.04
C PHE A 9 18.69 0.55 0.35
N SER A 10 17.56 0.65 1.04
CA SER A 10 17.40 -0.04 2.30
C SER A 10 17.39 -1.55 2.09
N LEU A 11 17.79 -2.30 3.12
CA LEU A 11 17.77 -3.76 3.09
C LEU A 11 16.35 -4.29 2.85
N VAL A 12 15.34 -3.57 3.33
CA VAL A 12 13.90 -3.87 3.10
C VAL A 12 13.56 -3.80 1.63
N GLU A 13 13.96 -2.72 0.97
CA GLU A 13 13.69 -2.52 -0.44
C GLU A 13 14.46 -3.52 -1.31
N LEU A 14 15.65 -3.98 -0.87
CA LEU A 14 16.40 -5.04 -1.54
C LEU A 14 15.69 -6.40 -1.44
N VAL A 15 15.14 -6.74 -0.26
CA VAL A 15 14.33 -7.95 -0.08
C VAL A 15 13.04 -7.86 -0.92
N ASP A 16 12.36 -6.72 -0.88
CA ASP A 16 11.15 -6.48 -1.69
C ASP A 16 11.43 -6.56 -3.20
N TRP A 17 12.65 -6.20 -3.64
CA TRP A 17 13.09 -6.35 -5.04
C TRP A 17 13.35 -7.77 -5.46
N ASP A 18 13.89 -8.59 -4.57
CA ASP A 18 14.20 -10.00 -4.84
C ASP A 18 12.93 -10.83 -5.06
N HIS A 19 11.83 -10.32 -4.51
CA HIS A 19 10.50 -10.86 -4.70
C HIS A 19 9.85 -10.42 -6.04
N GLY A 20 10.17 -9.25 -6.61
CA GLY A 20 9.87 -9.03 -8.02
C GLY A 20 10.76 -9.91 -8.88
N ILE A 21 10.33 -10.40 -10.05
CA ILE A 21 11.30 -10.90 -11.06
C ILE A 21 11.65 -9.73 -11.97
N PRO A 22 12.59 -8.81 -11.62
CA PRO A 22 13.17 -7.98 -12.65
C PRO A 22 14.05 -8.88 -13.52
N ALA A 23 13.98 -8.70 -14.85
CA ALA A 23 14.85 -9.41 -15.80
C ALA A 23 16.35 -9.20 -15.53
N ALA A 24 16.71 -8.20 -14.69
CA ALA A 24 18.06 -7.96 -14.19
C ALA A 24 18.04 -7.23 -12.84
N ILE A 25 18.94 -7.60 -11.92
CA ILE A 25 19.22 -6.80 -10.71
C ILE A 25 19.90 -5.50 -11.12
N GLN A 26 19.50 -4.39 -10.49
CA GLN A 26 20.20 -3.11 -10.59
C GLN A 26 21.06 -2.86 -9.35
N CYS A 27 22.11 -2.06 -9.52
CA CYS A 27 22.96 -1.68 -8.42
C CYS A 27 22.21 -0.86 -7.35
N ALA A 28 22.42 -1.21 -6.07
CA ALA A 28 21.78 -0.56 -4.91
C ALA A 28 22.29 0.86 -4.61
N TYR A 29 23.33 1.33 -5.31
CA TYR A 29 23.89 2.66 -5.13
C TYR A 29 22.96 3.75 -5.68
N MET A 30 22.72 4.79 -4.87
CA MET A 30 21.94 5.96 -5.23
C MET A 30 22.85 7.13 -5.61
N ILE A 31 22.58 7.70 -6.79
CA ILE A 31 23.23 8.93 -7.26
C ILE A 31 22.61 10.11 -6.50
N ALA A 32 23.31 11.24 -6.40
CA ALA A 32 22.96 12.41 -5.59
C ALA A 32 21.52 12.96 -5.79
N ASP A 33 20.89 12.65 -6.92
CA ASP A 33 19.52 13.01 -7.27
C ASP A 33 18.48 11.92 -6.90
N ARG A 34 18.86 10.98 -6.03
CA ARG A 34 18.07 9.81 -5.65
C ARG A 34 17.72 8.90 -6.83
N ARG A 35 18.44 8.99 -7.95
CA ARG A 35 18.30 8.02 -9.05
C ARG A 35 19.22 6.85 -8.83
N ARG A 36 18.74 5.67 -9.24
CA ARG A 36 19.49 4.43 -9.21
C ARG A 36 20.64 4.44 -10.19
N CYS A 37 21.74 3.80 -9.79
CA CYS A 37 22.68 3.29 -10.76
C CYS A 37 21.97 2.32 -11.72
N ARG A 38 21.97 2.64 -13.02
CA ARG A 38 21.34 1.82 -14.06
C ARG A 38 22.15 0.57 -14.45
N TRP A 39 23.30 0.34 -13.81
CA TRP A 39 24.15 -0.79 -14.15
C TRP A 39 23.50 -2.09 -13.70
N GLN A 40 23.33 -3.00 -14.65
CA GLN A 40 22.79 -4.32 -14.39
C GLN A 40 23.86 -5.24 -13.83
N ILE A 41 23.44 -6.09 -12.90
CA ILE A 41 24.27 -7.11 -12.29
C ILE A 41 24.01 -8.42 -13.02
N ALA A 42 25.05 -9.24 -13.18
CA ALA A 42 24.96 -10.51 -13.90
C ALA A 42 23.89 -11.42 -13.28
N LYS A 43 23.10 -12.10 -14.13
CA LYS A 43 22.01 -12.99 -13.70
C LYS A 43 22.46 -14.09 -12.72
N GLY A 44 23.70 -14.57 -12.83
CA GLY A 44 24.25 -15.54 -11.87
C GLY A 44 24.28 -15.02 -10.43
N ASN A 45 24.51 -13.72 -10.24
CA ASN A 45 24.50 -13.11 -8.91
C ASN A 45 23.07 -12.97 -8.35
N LEU A 46 22.04 -12.92 -9.20
CA LEU A 46 20.65 -12.89 -8.74
C LEU A 46 20.26 -14.19 -8.06
N ILE A 47 20.61 -15.33 -8.66
CA ILE A 47 20.34 -16.63 -8.05
C ILE A 47 21.07 -16.74 -6.71
N LEU A 48 22.33 -16.32 -6.64
CA LEU A 48 23.08 -16.31 -5.39
C LEU A 48 22.46 -15.39 -4.34
N ALA A 49 21.95 -14.21 -4.71
CA ALA A 49 21.26 -13.32 -3.78
C ALA A 49 19.95 -13.93 -3.27
N GLN A 50 19.18 -14.57 -4.15
CA GLN A 50 17.95 -15.26 -3.78
C GLN A 50 18.21 -16.41 -2.81
N GLU A 51 19.23 -17.21 -3.09
CA GLU A 51 19.66 -18.30 -2.21
C GLU A 51 20.16 -17.77 -0.87
N ASP A 52 20.97 -16.69 -0.86
CA ASP A 52 21.44 -16.03 0.36
C ASP A 52 20.28 -15.44 1.17
N PHE A 53 19.32 -14.76 0.54
CA PHE A 53 18.14 -14.23 1.21
C PHE A 53 17.24 -15.33 1.73
N ALA A 54 16.97 -16.39 0.96
CA ALA A 54 16.11 -17.48 1.38
C ALA A 54 16.72 -18.28 2.54
N SER A 55 18.01 -18.62 2.45
CA SER A 55 18.72 -19.36 3.49
C SER A 55 18.90 -18.58 4.79
N HIS A 56 18.90 -17.23 4.72
CA HIS A 56 19.09 -16.38 5.88
C HIS A 56 17.91 -15.45 6.16
N HIS A 57 16.73 -15.72 5.60
CA HIS A 57 15.55 -14.86 5.73
C HIS A 57 15.19 -14.68 7.20
N GLU A 58 15.17 -15.75 7.99
CA GLU A 58 14.90 -15.68 9.43
C GLU A 58 15.96 -14.88 10.19
N MET A 59 17.20 -14.85 9.71
CA MET A 59 18.28 -14.08 10.33
C MET A 59 18.21 -12.58 9.98
N ILE A 60 17.73 -12.26 8.78
CA ILE A 60 17.59 -10.89 8.27
C ILE A 60 16.27 -10.26 8.74
N SER A 61 15.21 -11.06 8.88
CA SER A 61 13.85 -10.62 9.21
C SER A 61 13.40 -10.95 10.63
N GLY A 62 14.06 -11.90 11.28
CA GLY A 62 13.70 -12.35 12.62
C GLY A 62 14.26 -11.46 13.73
N PRO A 63 13.78 -11.67 14.98
CA PRO A 63 14.28 -11.00 16.17
C PRO A 63 15.62 -11.61 16.59
N SER A 64 16.62 -11.59 15.72
CA SER A 64 17.96 -12.01 16.12
C SER A 64 18.57 -10.95 17.05
N GLY A 65 19.38 -11.37 18.02
CA GLY A 65 20.09 -10.47 18.92
C GLY A 65 21.01 -9.47 18.20
N GLU A 66 21.67 -8.62 18.98
CA GLU A 66 22.50 -7.50 18.49
C GLU A 66 23.34 -7.87 17.26
N CYS A 67 23.07 -7.19 16.16
CA CYS A 67 23.77 -7.41 14.89
C CYS A 67 25.08 -6.63 14.93
N THR A 68 26.16 -7.29 15.32
CA THR A 68 27.49 -6.68 15.42
C THR A 68 28.38 -7.07 14.25
N ARG A 69 29.53 -6.41 14.07
CA ARG A 69 30.52 -6.82 13.06
C ARG A 69 31.10 -8.23 13.29
N ALA A 70 30.93 -8.79 14.49
CA ALA A 70 31.36 -10.14 14.84
C ALA A 70 30.27 -11.19 14.61
N SER A 71 29.04 -10.77 14.28
CA SER A 71 27.91 -11.69 14.15
C SER A 71 27.86 -12.33 12.74
N PRO A 72 27.29 -13.54 12.61
CA PRO A 72 27.13 -14.20 11.31
C PRO A 72 26.36 -13.38 10.27
N GLN A 73 25.42 -12.53 10.73
CA GLN A 73 24.67 -11.57 9.91
C GLN A 73 25.59 -10.64 9.12
N PHE A 74 26.74 -10.26 9.67
CA PHE A 74 27.65 -9.34 9.02
C PHE A 74 28.27 -9.94 7.75
N GLU A 75 28.53 -11.25 7.72
CA GLU A 75 29.01 -11.94 6.51
C GLU A 75 27.93 -11.98 5.43
N ILE A 76 26.66 -12.14 5.81
CA ILE A 76 25.54 -12.08 4.86
C ILE A 76 25.45 -10.69 4.24
N LEU A 77 25.56 -9.63 5.04
CA LEU A 77 25.58 -8.26 4.52
C LEU A 77 26.75 -8.00 3.55
N LYS A 78 27.93 -8.60 3.81
CA LYS A 78 29.06 -8.55 2.87
C LYS A 78 28.74 -9.25 1.56
N ASN A 79 28.12 -10.42 1.60
CA ASN A 79 27.71 -11.15 0.40
C ASN A 79 26.68 -10.36 -0.41
N LEU A 80 25.66 -9.82 0.25
CA LEU A 80 24.68 -8.94 -0.38
C LEU A 80 25.35 -7.70 -1.00
N ALA A 81 26.33 -7.08 -0.33
CA ALA A 81 27.05 -5.93 -0.90
C ALA A 81 27.90 -6.34 -2.11
N ASN A 82 28.46 -7.55 -2.10
CA ASN A 82 29.18 -8.10 -3.25
C ASN A 82 28.27 -8.36 -4.45
N ILE A 83 27.02 -8.71 -4.20
CA ILE A 83 26.03 -8.96 -5.25
C ILE A 83 25.43 -7.65 -5.75
N TYR A 84 24.88 -6.80 -4.87
CA TYR A 84 24.07 -5.64 -5.23
C TYR A 84 24.86 -4.36 -5.53
N ILE A 85 26.18 -4.34 -5.32
CA ILE A 85 27.03 -3.19 -5.66
C ILE A 85 27.86 -3.50 -6.90
N CYS A 86 27.61 -2.77 -8.00
CA CYS A 86 28.33 -2.98 -9.25
C CYS A 86 29.80 -2.56 -9.13
N ARG A 87 30.63 -3.05 -10.06
CA ARG A 87 32.08 -2.78 -10.08
C ARG A 87 32.44 -1.29 -10.04
N ARG A 88 31.59 -0.41 -10.60
CA ARG A 88 31.83 1.06 -10.60
C ARG A 88 31.69 1.69 -9.21
N HIS A 89 30.91 1.07 -8.32
CA HIS A 89 30.68 1.57 -6.96
C HIS A 89 31.34 0.66 -5.91
N ASN A 90 32.33 -0.15 -6.31
CA ASN A 90 32.98 -1.13 -5.43
C ASN A 90 33.67 -0.46 -4.22
N GLU A 91 34.16 0.77 -4.38
CA GLU A 91 34.75 1.57 -3.30
C GLU A 91 33.75 1.94 -2.19
N HIS A 92 32.45 1.92 -2.51
CA HIS A 92 31.36 2.26 -1.59
C HIS A 92 30.75 1.03 -0.89
N LYS A 93 31.26 -0.19 -1.13
CA LYS A 93 30.70 -1.41 -0.54
C LYS A 93 30.69 -1.40 0.99
N SER A 94 31.77 -0.94 1.61
CA SER A 94 31.86 -0.85 3.08
C SER A 94 30.78 0.08 3.65
N GLN A 95 30.47 1.18 2.96
CA GLN A 95 29.43 2.12 3.36
C GLN A 95 28.03 1.50 3.25
N ALA A 96 27.77 0.70 2.21
CA ALA A 96 26.51 -0.04 2.06
C ALA A 96 26.31 -1.04 3.21
N ILE A 97 27.36 -1.82 3.53
CA ILE A 97 27.34 -2.80 4.63
C ILE A 97 27.04 -2.10 5.97
N GLU A 98 27.70 -0.98 6.24
CA GLU A 98 27.48 -0.21 7.46
C GLU A 98 26.06 0.39 7.54
N GLN A 99 25.50 0.82 6.40
CA GLN A 99 24.11 1.27 6.34
C GLN A 99 23.16 0.14 6.71
N TRP A 100 23.27 -1.03 6.06
CA TRP A 100 22.37 -2.16 6.31
C TRP A 100 22.57 -2.77 7.70
N LEU A 101 23.79 -2.76 8.24
CA LEU A 101 24.05 -3.18 9.62
C LEU A 101 23.29 -2.31 10.61
N LYS A 102 23.31 -0.98 10.42
CA LYS A 102 22.51 -0.05 11.24
C LYS A 102 21.01 -0.29 11.08
N GLU A 103 20.54 -0.60 9.87
CA GLU A 103 19.13 -0.94 9.63
C GLU A 103 18.70 -2.21 10.37
N LEU A 104 19.55 -3.25 10.38
CA LEU A 104 19.31 -4.47 11.15
C LEU A 104 19.34 -4.22 12.65
N ASP A 105 20.30 -3.44 13.15
CA ASP A 105 20.38 -3.10 14.58
C ASP A 105 19.13 -2.32 15.05
N VAL A 106 18.69 -1.33 14.28
CA VAL A 106 17.43 -0.61 14.55
C VAL A 106 16.23 -1.56 14.59
N ARG A 107 16.20 -2.57 13.72
CA ARG A 107 15.13 -3.59 13.68
C ARG A 107 15.18 -4.57 14.86
N ALA A 108 16.37 -5.07 15.20
CA ALA A 108 16.57 -5.97 16.34
C ALA A 108 16.13 -5.29 17.65
N ASN A 109 16.56 -4.05 17.86
CA ASN A 109 16.14 -3.23 18.99
C ASN A 109 14.62 -3.02 19.02
N PHE A 110 13.99 -2.85 17.85
CA PHE A 110 12.54 -2.73 17.75
C PHE A 110 11.80 -4.02 18.11
N ALA A 111 12.37 -5.19 17.78
CA ALA A 111 11.76 -6.48 18.08
C ALA A 111 11.87 -6.85 19.57
N SER A 112 13.02 -6.56 20.20
CA SER A 112 13.22 -6.79 21.65
C SER A 112 12.25 -5.96 22.50
N LEU A 113 12.02 -4.68 22.14
CA LEU A 113 11.06 -3.81 22.84
C LEU A 113 9.63 -4.36 22.79
N LYS A 114 9.25 -5.07 21.72
CA LYS A 114 7.90 -5.60 21.54
C LYS A 114 7.62 -6.86 22.39
N LEU A 115 8.65 -7.64 22.71
CA LEU A 115 8.54 -8.81 23.59
C LEU A 115 8.25 -8.39 25.04
N GLU A 116 8.90 -7.33 25.52
CA GLU A 116 8.74 -6.85 26.90
C GLU A 116 7.36 -6.22 27.20
N GLU A 117 6.74 -5.56 26.22
CA GLU A 117 5.38 -5.01 26.38
C GLU A 117 4.29 -6.09 26.47
N GLY A 118 4.54 -7.29 25.93
CA GLY A 118 3.58 -8.39 25.92
C GLY A 118 3.49 -9.15 27.25
N GLU A 119 4.59 -9.24 28.00
CA GLU A 119 4.64 -9.99 29.27
C GLU A 119 4.05 -9.20 30.45
N SER A 120 4.01 -7.88 30.36
CA SER A 120 3.52 -6.99 31.43
C SER A 120 1.99 -7.07 31.66
N PHE A 121 1.21 -7.61 30.71
CA PHE A 121 -0.26 -7.66 30.79
C PHE A 121 -0.87 -8.99 31.25
N GLN A 122 -0.07 -10.03 31.57
CA GLN A 122 -0.61 -11.33 32.03
C GLN A 122 -0.39 -11.64 33.53
N SER A 123 0.24 -10.76 34.31
CA SER A 123 0.43 -11.01 35.75
C SER A 123 -0.55 -10.23 36.63
N SER A 124 -1.84 -10.56 36.55
CA SER A 124 -2.73 -10.36 37.70
C SER A 124 -3.95 -11.30 37.67
N HIS A 125 -4.00 -12.15 38.71
CA HIS A 125 -5.17 -12.87 39.24
C HIS A 125 -5.80 -14.00 38.44
N ILE A 126 -5.37 -15.25 38.68
CA ILE A 126 -6.29 -16.36 39.02
C ILE A 126 -5.63 -17.21 40.14
N HIS A 127 -6.35 -17.39 41.25
CA HIS A 127 -6.01 -18.29 42.35
C HIS A 127 -6.08 -19.76 41.93
N PRO A 128 -5.18 -20.65 42.40
CA PRO A 128 -5.36 -22.08 42.24
C PRO A 128 -6.32 -22.59 43.31
N ALA A 129 -7.46 -23.11 42.88
CA ALA A 129 -8.30 -23.97 43.69
C ALA A 129 -7.86 -25.42 43.45
N GLU A 130 -7.59 -26.09 44.56
CA GLU A 130 -7.29 -27.50 44.72
C GLU A 130 -8.37 -28.36 44.07
N SER A 131 -7.96 -29.38 43.30
CA SER A 131 -8.80 -30.56 43.08
C SER A 131 -7.92 -31.79 42.92
N GLU A 132 -8.38 -32.84 43.57
CA GLU A 132 -7.68 -34.04 44.00
C GLU A 132 -7.48 -35.06 42.86
N GLU A 133 -6.55 -35.98 43.16
CA GLU A 133 -6.45 -37.38 42.71
C GLU A 133 -7.68 -37.97 41.98
N HIS A 134 -7.47 -38.72 40.89
CA HIS A 134 -7.41 -40.20 40.94
C HIS A 134 -7.25 -40.89 39.56
N THR A 135 -6.56 -42.06 39.58
CA THR A 135 -6.61 -43.26 38.70
C THR A 135 -6.19 -43.17 37.22
N ASP A 136 -5.09 -43.82 36.81
CA ASP A 136 -4.92 -45.24 36.38
C ASP A 136 -4.85 -45.31 34.85
N ALA A 137 -3.66 -45.52 34.27
CA ALA A 137 -3.09 -46.82 33.89
C ALA A 137 -3.69 -47.42 32.60
N ILE A 138 -2.80 -48.10 31.86
CA ILE A 138 -3.05 -49.21 30.91
C ILE A 138 -2.92 -48.90 29.39
N ASN A 139 -1.78 -49.38 28.88
CA ASN A 139 -1.51 -50.10 27.62
C ASN A 139 -1.16 -49.36 26.31
N ALA A 140 0.13 -49.51 25.97
CA ALA A 140 0.62 -49.77 24.62
C ALA A 140 -0.03 -51.03 24.00
N PRO A 141 0.01 -51.15 22.67
CA PRO A 141 0.72 -52.31 22.16
C PRO A 141 1.60 -52.04 20.93
N ASP A 142 2.67 -52.83 20.91
CA ASP A 142 3.49 -53.23 19.78
C ASP A 142 2.69 -53.65 18.54
N GLY A 143 3.34 -53.48 17.39
CA GLY A 143 2.85 -54.01 16.12
C GLY A 143 3.86 -53.88 14.99
N GLU A 144 5.05 -54.47 15.15
CA GLU A 144 5.86 -54.88 14.00
C GLU A 144 5.07 -55.91 13.17
N HIS A 145 5.04 -55.79 11.84
CA HIS A 145 5.12 -56.95 10.92
C HIS A 145 5.29 -56.56 9.44
N TYR A 146 6.39 -57.10 8.89
CA TYR A 146 6.64 -57.65 7.54
C TYR A 146 6.46 -56.85 6.23
N ARG A 147 7.61 -56.78 5.54
CA ARG A 147 7.80 -56.80 4.08
C ARG A 147 6.95 -57.86 3.37
N ALA A 148 6.43 -57.50 2.20
CA ALA A 148 6.42 -58.38 1.02
C ALA A 148 6.44 -57.55 -0.28
N GLY A 149 7.38 -57.88 -1.16
CA GLY A 149 7.55 -57.24 -2.46
C GLY A 149 6.48 -57.64 -3.48
N ARG A 150 6.25 -56.76 -4.45
CA ARG A 150 5.64 -57.12 -5.74
C ARG A 150 6.60 -56.77 -6.86
N LYS A 151 6.85 -57.77 -7.69
CA LYS A 151 7.46 -57.65 -9.02
C LYS A 151 6.48 -56.97 -9.99
N PRO A 152 6.99 -56.34 -11.06
CA PRO A 152 6.20 -55.79 -12.14
C PRO A 152 5.71 -56.92 -13.05
N GLY A 153 4.40 -56.96 -13.30
CA GLY A 153 3.76 -57.79 -14.31
C GLY A 153 3.09 -56.85 -15.31
N GLU A 154 3.61 -56.91 -16.54
CA GLU A 154 3.01 -56.37 -17.75
C GLU A 154 1.57 -56.90 -17.89
N GLU A 155 0.63 -56.02 -18.19
CA GLU A 155 -0.59 -56.43 -18.88
C GLU A 155 -1.08 -55.24 -19.73
N GLU A 156 -0.97 -55.46 -21.04
CA GLU A 156 -1.48 -54.62 -22.10
C GLU A 156 -3.02 -54.55 -22.01
N HIS A 157 -3.58 -53.35 -22.11
CA HIS A 157 -5.01 -53.20 -22.35
C HIS A 157 -5.32 -52.11 -23.38
N PRO A 158 -6.39 -52.33 -24.17
CA PRO A 158 -6.49 -51.82 -25.52
C PRO A 158 -7.11 -50.44 -25.54
N PHE A 159 -6.77 -49.70 -26.60
CA PHE A 159 -7.43 -48.49 -27.05
C PHE A 159 -8.96 -48.70 -27.14
N GLY A 160 -9.67 -48.28 -26.10
CA GLY A 160 -11.10 -48.02 -26.10
C GLY A 160 -11.33 -46.52 -26.17
N ALA A 161 -11.77 -46.03 -27.32
CA ALA A 161 -12.25 -44.67 -27.49
C ALA A 161 -13.46 -44.44 -26.57
N ALA A 162 -13.24 -43.76 -25.46
CA ALA A 162 -14.30 -43.20 -24.64
C ALA A 162 -14.25 -41.69 -24.78
N GLU A 163 -15.30 -41.11 -25.34
CA GLU A 163 -15.64 -39.70 -25.25
C GLU A 163 -15.75 -39.33 -23.77
N GLY A 164 -14.63 -38.90 -23.20
CA GLY A 164 -14.57 -38.35 -21.86
C GLY A 164 -15.28 -37.01 -21.86
N VAL A 165 -16.55 -37.01 -21.44
CA VAL A 165 -17.22 -35.81 -20.95
C VAL A 165 -16.34 -35.29 -19.81
N SER A 166 -15.54 -34.27 -20.11
CA SER A 166 -14.75 -33.55 -19.13
C SER A 166 -15.74 -32.94 -18.15
N VAL A 167 -15.95 -33.65 -17.04
CA VAL A 167 -16.69 -33.14 -15.89
C VAL A 167 -15.82 -32.01 -15.35
N VAL A 168 -16.09 -30.80 -15.85
CA VAL A 168 -15.55 -29.56 -15.30
C VAL A 168 -15.93 -29.57 -13.83
N SER A 169 -14.94 -29.83 -12.97
CA SER A 169 -15.12 -29.84 -11.53
C SER A 169 -15.58 -28.44 -11.13
N ASN A 170 -16.85 -28.30 -10.78
CA ASN A 170 -17.46 -27.07 -10.27
C ASN A 170 -17.07 -26.81 -8.81
N GLU A 171 -15.88 -27.25 -8.38
CA GLU A 171 -15.41 -26.93 -7.04
C GLU A 171 -15.29 -25.41 -6.90
N PRO A 172 -15.96 -24.82 -5.89
CA PRO A 172 -15.87 -23.38 -5.68
C PRO A 172 -14.40 -23.02 -5.48
N PRO A 173 -13.92 -21.92 -6.11
CA PRO A 173 -12.53 -21.53 -6.02
C PRO A 173 -12.10 -21.43 -4.55
N PRO A 174 -10.88 -21.89 -4.21
CA PRO A 174 -10.42 -21.98 -2.83
C PRO A 174 -10.58 -20.63 -2.13
N VAL A 175 -11.15 -20.68 -0.91
CA VAL A 175 -11.38 -19.51 -0.06
C VAL A 175 -10.06 -18.78 0.14
N ARG A 176 -9.97 -17.55 -0.34
CA ARG A 176 -8.75 -16.76 -0.27
C ARG A 176 -8.61 -16.11 1.10
N ILE A 177 -7.47 -16.33 1.74
CA ILE A 177 -7.16 -15.67 3.00
C ILE A 177 -6.77 -14.22 2.72
N ILE A 178 -7.33 -13.31 3.53
CA ILE A 178 -7.09 -11.87 3.45
C ILE A 178 -6.53 -11.38 4.77
N ARG A 179 -5.57 -10.45 4.72
CA ARG A 179 -4.98 -9.83 5.91
C ARG A 179 -5.21 -8.33 5.90
N ARG A 180 -5.55 -7.77 7.05
CA ARG A 180 -5.63 -6.31 7.23
C ARG A 180 -4.24 -5.69 7.09
N ALA A 181 -4.14 -4.63 6.31
CA ALA A 181 -2.88 -3.94 6.05
C ALA A 181 -2.39 -3.21 7.31
N ASN A 182 -3.23 -2.38 7.94
CA ASN A 182 -2.87 -1.56 9.10
C ASN A 182 -4.09 -1.29 10.02
N THR A 183 -3.82 -0.90 11.26
CA THR A 183 -4.79 -0.27 12.17
C THR A 183 -4.20 1.06 12.63
N MET A 184 -4.95 2.14 12.48
CA MET A 184 -4.55 3.52 12.68
C MET A 184 -5.64 4.28 13.44
N GLU A 185 -5.23 5.19 14.32
CA GLU A 185 -6.16 6.12 14.96
C GLU A 185 -6.83 7.05 13.91
N PRO A 186 -8.08 7.49 14.11
CA PRO A 186 -8.79 8.34 13.15
C PRO A 186 -8.02 9.61 12.75
N ASP A 187 -7.33 10.24 13.70
CA ASP A 187 -6.51 11.43 13.43
C ASP A 187 -5.25 11.09 12.60
N ALA A 188 -4.69 9.89 12.77
CA ALA A 188 -3.58 9.42 11.94
C ALA A 188 -4.03 9.15 10.49
N VAL A 189 -5.24 8.61 10.29
CA VAL A 189 -5.84 8.47 8.95
C VAL A 189 -6.02 9.84 8.30
N ALA A 190 -6.62 10.79 9.02
CA ALA A 190 -6.80 12.15 8.53
C ALA A 190 -5.47 12.83 8.19
N GLN A 191 -4.41 12.60 8.98
CA GLN A 191 -3.07 13.10 8.71
C GLN A 191 -2.46 12.45 7.46
N ASP A 192 -2.58 11.13 7.29
CA ASP A 192 -2.04 10.40 6.13
C ASP A 192 -2.72 10.84 4.82
N VAL A 193 -4.05 10.94 4.82
CA VAL A 193 -4.81 11.44 3.66
C VAL A 193 -4.43 12.89 3.35
N THR A 194 -4.30 13.76 4.36
CA THR A 194 -3.90 15.16 4.14
C THR A 194 -2.46 15.25 3.61
N TRP A 195 -1.55 14.43 4.13
CA TRP A 195 -0.18 14.38 3.68
C TRP A 195 -0.07 13.92 2.22
N LEU A 196 -0.80 12.85 1.86
CA LEU A 196 -0.88 12.34 0.50
C LEU A 196 -1.42 13.41 -0.45
N LEU A 197 -2.50 14.10 -0.07
CA LEU A 197 -3.10 15.17 -0.86
C LEU A 197 -2.12 16.30 -1.18
N LYS A 198 -1.23 16.63 -0.24
CA LYS A 198 -0.19 17.65 -0.41
C LYS A 198 0.96 17.22 -1.32
N GLN A 199 1.17 15.91 -1.51
CA GLN A 199 2.29 15.46 -2.32
C GLN A 199 2.11 15.94 -3.76
N PRO A 200 3.17 16.46 -4.40
CA PRO A 200 3.12 16.78 -5.82
C PRO A 200 2.67 15.56 -6.64
N LEU A 201 2.02 15.82 -7.78
CA LEU A 201 1.73 14.79 -8.78
C LEU A 201 3.02 14.48 -9.56
N ASP A 202 3.98 13.84 -8.91
CA ASP A 202 5.27 13.54 -9.52
C ASP A 202 5.21 12.28 -10.40
N GLY A 203 5.70 12.39 -11.63
CA GLY A 203 5.84 11.27 -12.56
C GLY A 203 4.63 11.05 -13.47
N PRO A 204 4.83 10.34 -14.61
CA PRO A 204 3.84 10.25 -15.68
C PRO A 204 2.51 9.66 -15.22
N LEU A 205 2.54 8.63 -14.38
CA LEU A 205 1.32 7.95 -13.88
C LEU A 205 0.41 8.85 -13.03
N ASN A 206 0.94 9.87 -12.37
CA ASN A 206 0.17 10.76 -11.50
C ASN A 206 -0.55 11.88 -12.27
N LEU A 207 -0.15 12.11 -13.53
CA LEU A 207 -0.70 13.14 -14.41
C LEU A 207 -1.62 12.55 -15.49
N GLU A 208 -1.78 11.23 -15.50
CA GLU A 208 -2.57 10.54 -16.52
C GLU A 208 -4.06 10.54 -16.16
N PRO A 209 -4.93 11.00 -17.08
CA PRO A 209 -6.35 10.83 -16.95
C PRO A 209 -6.73 9.36 -17.16
N GLY A 210 -7.80 8.92 -16.51
CA GLY A 210 -8.26 7.54 -16.65
C GLY A 210 -9.52 7.24 -15.86
N TYR A 211 -9.84 5.95 -15.79
CA TYR A 211 -10.98 5.43 -15.06
C TYR A 211 -10.54 4.77 -13.76
N ILE A 212 -11.11 5.24 -12.66
CA ILE A 212 -11.12 4.53 -11.39
C ILE A 212 -12.32 3.59 -11.41
N TYR A 213 -12.14 2.33 -11.01
CA TYR A 213 -13.20 1.34 -10.96
C TYR A 213 -13.25 0.64 -9.60
N VAL A 214 -14.44 0.16 -9.28
CA VAL A 214 -14.74 -0.65 -8.11
C VAL A 214 -15.38 -1.94 -8.59
N ILE A 215 -14.81 -3.07 -8.21
CA ILE A 215 -15.36 -4.40 -8.50
C ILE A 215 -15.62 -5.19 -7.22
N CYS A 216 -16.57 -6.12 -7.27
CA CYS A 216 -16.84 -7.08 -6.20
C CYS A 216 -16.42 -8.48 -6.66
N PRO A 217 -15.32 -9.04 -6.12
CA PRO A 217 -14.95 -10.43 -6.37
C PRO A 217 -16.01 -11.40 -5.84
N PRO A 218 -16.42 -12.44 -6.59
CA PRO A 218 -17.50 -13.35 -6.17
C PRO A 218 -17.14 -14.15 -4.91
N GLY A 219 -15.87 -14.52 -4.73
CA GLY A 219 -15.38 -15.23 -3.54
C GLY A 219 -15.16 -14.37 -2.30
N LEU A 220 -15.37 -13.05 -2.37
CA LEU A 220 -15.10 -12.10 -1.27
C LEU A 220 -16.29 -11.15 -1.04
N PRO A 221 -17.46 -11.65 -0.59
CA PRO A 221 -18.64 -10.82 -0.40
C PRO A 221 -18.41 -9.71 0.65
N GLY A 222 -18.84 -8.49 0.32
CA GLY A 222 -18.64 -7.31 1.17
C GLY A 222 -17.22 -6.74 1.13
N ILE A 223 -16.36 -7.23 0.24
CA ILE A 223 -15.04 -6.70 -0.01
C ILE A 223 -14.98 -6.20 -1.45
N PHE A 224 -14.49 -4.98 -1.61
CA PHE A 224 -14.38 -4.32 -2.89
C PHE A 224 -12.93 -4.20 -3.30
N LYS A 225 -12.63 -4.52 -4.55
CA LYS A 225 -11.34 -4.16 -5.15
C LYS A 225 -11.47 -2.80 -5.81
N ILE A 226 -10.53 -1.91 -5.49
CA ILE A 226 -10.33 -0.66 -6.22
C ILE A 226 -9.19 -0.88 -7.21
N GLY A 227 -9.29 -0.21 -8.35
CA GLY A 227 -8.19 -0.11 -9.29
C GLY A 227 -8.37 1.05 -10.24
N TYR A 228 -7.33 1.37 -10.99
CA TYR A 228 -7.42 2.29 -12.11
C TYR A 228 -6.97 1.66 -13.43
N THR A 229 -7.33 2.34 -14.52
CA THR A 229 -6.91 2.02 -15.90
C THR A 229 -6.99 3.29 -16.75
N LEU A 230 -6.10 3.43 -17.72
CA LEU A 230 -6.11 4.56 -18.66
C LEU A 230 -7.19 4.42 -19.73
N GLN A 231 -7.59 3.19 -20.01
CA GLN A 231 -8.68 2.86 -20.93
C GLN A 231 -9.92 2.46 -20.15
N HIS A 232 -11.07 2.49 -20.81
CA HIS A 232 -12.32 2.03 -20.23
C HIS A 232 -12.19 0.59 -19.68
N PRO A 233 -12.61 0.30 -18.42
CA PRO A 233 -12.26 -0.95 -17.73
C PRO A 233 -12.76 -2.23 -18.41
N GLU A 234 -13.93 -2.15 -19.06
CA GLU A 234 -14.53 -3.26 -19.81
C GLU A 234 -13.74 -3.65 -21.07
N LEU A 235 -12.82 -2.82 -21.56
CA LEU A 235 -12.00 -3.12 -22.75
C LEU A 235 -10.85 -4.10 -22.49
N GLY A 236 -10.76 -4.68 -21.29
CA GLY A 236 -9.82 -5.76 -21.00
C GLY A 236 -9.21 -5.74 -19.61
N ARG A 237 -9.38 -4.67 -18.82
CA ARG A 237 -8.90 -4.67 -17.44
C ARG A 237 -9.73 -5.60 -16.55
N LEU A 238 -11.04 -5.68 -16.77
CA LEU A 238 -11.92 -6.60 -16.05
C LEU A 238 -11.59 -8.07 -16.36
N ASN A 239 -11.36 -8.42 -17.62
CA ASN A 239 -10.99 -9.80 -18.00
C ASN A 239 -9.72 -10.29 -17.28
N LYS A 240 -8.73 -9.41 -17.05
CA LYS A 240 -7.54 -9.74 -16.26
C LYS A 240 -7.85 -10.00 -14.79
N HIS A 241 -8.90 -9.38 -14.25
CA HIS A 241 -9.38 -9.67 -12.90
C HIS A 241 -10.16 -10.97 -12.85
N ASP A 242 -10.83 -11.39 -13.92
CA ASP A 242 -11.53 -12.68 -13.95
C ASP A 242 -10.56 -13.85 -13.77
N GLU A 243 -9.38 -13.77 -14.39
CA GLU A 243 -8.28 -14.70 -14.11
C GLU A 243 -7.93 -14.68 -12.62
N CYS A 244 -7.91 -13.51 -11.99
CA CYS A 244 -7.53 -13.37 -10.60
C CYS A 244 -8.63 -13.71 -9.60
N TYR A 245 -9.92 -13.59 -9.91
CA TYR A 245 -10.98 -13.60 -8.90
C TYR A 245 -12.22 -14.42 -9.30
N GLY A 246 -12.26 -14.95 -10.53
CA GLY A 246 -13.50 -15.36 -11.18
C GLY A 246 -14.29 -14.15 -11.71
N GLU A 247 -15.43 -14.40 -12.34
CA GLU A 247 -16.30 -13.37 -12.93
C GLU A 247 -16.61 -12.25 -11.93
N VAL A 248 -16.03 -11.06 -12.15
CA VAL A 248 -16.16 -9.93 -11.23
C VAL A 248 -17.36 -9.04 -11.57
N GLU A 249 -18.11 -8.60 -10.56
CA GLU A 249 -19.16 -7.60 -10.75
C GLU A 249 -18.56 -6.20 -10.78
N LEU A 250 -18.75 -5.45 -11.88
CA LEU A 250 -18.40 -4.02 -11.93
C LEU A 250 -19.44 -3.20 -11.16
N ILE A 251 -19.02 -2.64 -10.02
CA ILE A 251 -19.89 -1.88 -9.12
C ILE A 251 -19.99 -0.41 -9.52
N ALA A 252 -18.87 0.20 -9.90
CA ALA A 252 -18.80 1.58 -10.36
C ALA A 252 -17.55 1.83 -11.19
N LYS A 253 -17.63 2.84 -12.06
CA LYS A 253 -16.49 3.43 -12.77
C LYS A 253 -16.71 4.94 -12.85
N GLU A 254 -15.65 5.71 -12.66
CA GLU A 254 -15.66 7.16 -12.78
C GLU A 254 -14.41 7.59 -13.54
N PHE A 255 -14.53 8.60 -14.40
CA PHE A 255 -13.39 9.20 -15.10
C PHE A 255 -12.82 10.36 -14.28
N THR A 256 -11.51 10.56 -14.30
CA THR A 256 -10.87 11.69 -13.60
C THR A 256 -9.50 12.02 -14.20
N GLU A 257 -9.05 13.26 -14.05
CA GLU A 257 -7.76 13.75 -14.57
C GLU A 257 -6.55 13.14 -13.88
N TYR A 258 -6.67 12.76 -12.59
CA TYR A 258 -5.55 12.24 -11.79
C TYR A 258 -5.94 10.90 -11.15
N VAL A 259 -6.11 9.88 -11.99
CA VAL A 259 -6.76 8.62 -11.59
C VAL A 259 -6.00 7.86 -10.51
N HIS A 260 -4.68 7.82 -10.60
CA HIS A 260 -3.83 7.18 -9.59
C HIS A 260 -3.91 7.91 -8.25
N ARG A 261 -3.99 9.25 -8.24
CA ARG A 261 -4.17 10.03 -7.01
C ARG A 261 -5.50 9.73 -6.33
N VAL A 262 -6.59 9.57 -7.09
CA VAL A 262 -7.90 9.19 -6.54
C VAL A 262 -7.85 7.81 -5.89
N GLU A 263 -7.22 6.82 -6.53
CA GLU A 263 -7.03 5.49 -5.96
C GLU A 263 -6.28 5.57 -4.62
N GLN A 264 -5.13 6.26 -4.59
CA GLN A 264 -4.32 6.40 -3.38
C GLN A 264 -5.10 7.06 -2.24
N LEU A 265 -5.89 8.11 -2.54
CA LEU A 265 -6.70 8.81 -1.53
C LEU A 265 -7.79 7.91 -0.95
N LEU A 266 -8.42 7.06 -1.77
CA LEU A 266 -9.41 6.08 -1.30
C LEU A 266 -8.76 5.02 -0.40
N LEU A 267 -7.61 4.47 -0.80
CA LEU A 267 -6.89 3.49 0.01
C LEU A 267 -6.42 4.09 1.34
N ALA A 268 -5.94 5.34 1.33
CA ALA A 268 -5.52 6.04 2.55
C ALA A 268 -6.70 6.33 3.48
N GLU A 269 -7.83 6.80 2.95
CA GLU A 269 -9.04 7.08 3.73
C GLU A 269 -9.59 5.82 4.41
N PHE A 270 -9.54 4.69 3.71
CA PHE A 270 -10.01 3.41 4.22
C PHE A 270 -8.89 2.51 4.75
N SER A 271 -7.75 3.07 5.16
CA SER A 271 -6.57 2.33 5.65
C SER A 271 -6.90 1.32 6.78
N ASN A 272 -7.82 1.63 7.67
CA ASN A 272 -8.29 0.71 8.73
C ASN A 272 -9.13 -0.47 8.21
N ASN A 273 -9.70 -0.31 7.02
CA ASN A 273 -10.52 -1.29 6.31
C ASN A 273 -9.80 -1.79 5.04
N HIS A 274 -8.49 -1.56 4.95
CA HIS A 274 -7.65 -1.94 3.83
C HIS A 274 -7.07 -3.33 4.08
N TYR A 275 -7.25 -4.21 3.10
CA TYR A 275 -6.85 -5.60 3.13
C TYR A 275 -6.00 -5.91 1.90
N GLN A 276 -5.22 -6.97 2.02
CA GLN A 276 -4.50 -7.58 0.92
C GLN A 276 -4.72 -9.09 0.91
N LEU A 277 -4.59 -9.73 -0.25
CA LEU A 277 -4.52 -11.19 -0.31
C LEU A 277 -3.28 -11.68 0.47
N GLU A 278 -3.42 -12.78 1.20
CA GLU A 278 -2.28 -13.45 1.81
C GLU A 278 -1.45 -14.15 0.71
N GLY A 279 -0.17 -13.79 0.61
CA GLY A 279 0.70 -14.27 -0.45
C GLY A 279 0.50 -13.58 -1.81
N ARG A 280 0.90 -14.28 -2.88
CA ARG A 280 0.71 -13.83 -4.26
C ARG A 280 -0.47 -14.54 -4.89
N CYS A 281 -1.14 -13.87 -5.81
CA CYS A 281 -2.16 -14.51 -6.62
C CYS A 281 -1.50 -15.54 -7.55
N HIS A 282 -1.98 -16.79 -7.52
CA HIS A 282 -1.47 -17.85 -8.38
C HIS A 282 -1.60 -17.55 -9.89
N ASN A 283 -2.54 -16.69 -10.28
CA ASN A 283 -2.84 -16.43 -11.69
C ASN A 283 -2.01 -15.28 -12.28
N CYS A 284 -1.71 -14.24 -11.51
CA CYS A 284 -0.95 -13.08 -12.00
C CYS A 284 0.39 -12.85 -11.27
N ASP A 285 0.73 -13.69 -10.29
CA ASP A 285 1.92 -13.59 -9.43
C ASP A 285 2.10 -12.21 -8.74
N HIS A 286 1.01 -11.45 -8.57
CA HIS A 286 1.03 -10.17 -7.89
C HIS A 286 0.37 -10.23 -6.52
N SER A 287 0.84 -9.38 -5.60
CA SER A 287 0.16 -9.13 -4.33
C SER A 287 -0.98 -8.14 -4.57
N HIS A 288 -2.22 -8.60 -4.44
CA HIS A 288 -3.37 -7.72 -4.55
C HIS A 288 -3.57 -6.98 -3.25
N ARG A 289 -3.14 -5.72 -3.24
CA ARG A 289 -3.20 -4.86 -2.07
C ARG A 289 -4.41 -3.97 -2.08
N GLU A 290 -5.17 -3.82 -3.16
CA GLU A 290 -6.24 -2.81 -3.24
C GLU A 290 -7.62 -3.34 -2.82
N LEU A 291 -7.72 -4.10 -1.71
CA LEU A 291 -9.00 -4.64 -1.21
C LEU A 291 -9.53 -3.83 -0.03
N LEU A 292 -10.82 -3.47 -0.05
CA LEU A 292 -11.46 -2.72 1.03
C LEU A 292 -12.69 -3.45 1.59
N LYS A 293 -12.75 -3.62 2.90
CA LYS A 293 -13.94 -4.13 3.62
C LYS A 293 -14.76 -2.97 4.17
N VAL A 294 -15.61 -2.39 3.33
CA VAL A 294 -16.42 -1.20 3.62
C VAL A 294 -17.81 -1.37 2.99
N ASP A 295 -18.85 -0.71 3.50
CA ASP A 295 -20.16 -0.79 2.86
C ASP A 295 -20.15 -0.09 1.48
N LYS A 296 -20.87 -0.69 0.52
CA LYS A 296 -20.96 -0.21 -0.87
C LYS A 296 -21.32 1.27 -0.96
N LYS A 297 -22.27 1.73 -0.14
CA LYS A 297 -22.78 3.10 -0.18
C LYS A 297 -21.72 4.11 0.28
N THR A 298 -20.98 3.82 1.35
CA THR A 298 -19.89 4.65 1.85
C THR A 298 -18.74 4.71 0.87
N LEU A 299 -18.34 3.58 0.28
CA LEU A 299 -17.29 3.56 -0.73
C LEU A 299 -17.65 4.42 -1.95
N LEU A 300 -18.84 4.23 -2.52
CA LEU A 300 -19.30 5.00 -3.68
C LEU A 300 -19.46 6.50 -3.38
N ARG A 301 -19.91 6.85 -2.17
CA ARG A 301 -19.95 8.26 -1.72
C ARG A 301 -18.54 8.85 -1.66
N SER A 302 -17.57 8.08 -1.14
CA SER A 302 -16.19 8.55 -1.04
C SER A 302 -15.50 8.67 -2.40
N LEU A 303 -15.75 7.72 -3.30
CA LEU A 303 -15.30 7.76 -4.69
C LEU A 303 -15.76 9.05 -5.38
N LYS A 304 -17.07 9.30 -5.40
CA LYS A 304 -17.65 10.52 -6.01
C LYS A 304 -17.12 11.80 -5.37
N LYS A 305 -16.93 11.79 -4.05
CA LYS A 305 -16.37 12.92 -3.30
C LYS A 305 -14.95 13.26 -3.76
N TRP A 306 -14.08 12.26 -3.94
CA TRP A 306 -12.70 12.50 -4.41
C TRP A 306 -12.65 12.87 -5.89
N VAL A 307 -13.40 12.19 -6.75
CA VAL A 307 -13.50 12.55 -8.17
C VAL A 307 -13.96 14.00 -8.33
N LYS A 308 -15.05 14.40 -7.66
CA LYS A 308 -15.53 15.79 -7.68
C LYS A 308 -14.50 16.80 -7.16
N PHE A 309 -13.72 16.42 -6.13
CA PHE A 309 -12.65 17.28 -5.63
C PHE A 309 -11.56 17.49 -6.67
N ILE A 310 -11.21 16.47 -7.45
CA ILE A 310 -10.18 16.53 -8.50
C ILE A 310 -10.66 17.28 -9.74
N GLU A 311 -11.91 17.05 -10.17
CA GLU A 311 -12.52 17.74 -11.32
C GLU A 311 -12.64 19.25 -11.10
N SER A 312 -12.82 19.67 -9.86
CA SER A 312 -12.60 21.06 -9.48
C SER A 312 -11.10 21.30 -9.43
N PRO A 313 -10.52 22.34 -10.08
CA PRO A 313 -9.07 22.54 -10.17
C PRO A 313 -8.36 22.40 -8.82
N ALA A 314 -7.79 21.21 -8.58
CA ALA A 314 -7.19 20.83 -7.30
C ALA A 314 -5.68 21.03 -7.31
N TYR A 315 -5.06 20.77 -8.45
CA TYR A 315 -3.62 20.89 -8.67
C TYR A 315 -3.35 21.89 -9.79
N ASP A 316 -2.21 22.55 -9.72
CA ASP A 316 -1.70 23.37 -10.81
C ASP A 316 -1.04 22.50 -11.90
N ARG A 317 -0.53 23.14 -12.96
CA ARG A 317 0.17 22.45 -14.07
C ARG A 317 1.47 21.77 -13.63
N SER A 318 2.02 22.14 -12.48
CA SER A 318 3.21 21.54 -11.88
C SER A 318 2.85 20.35 -10.98
N GLY A 319 1.56 20.03 -10.84
CA GLY A 319 1.09 18.97 -9.96
C GLY A 319 1.04 19.36 -8.48
N LEU A 320 1.16 20.65 -8.13
CA LEU A 320 1.11 21.13 -6.75
C LEU A 320 -0.32 21.46 -6.34
N LEU A 321 -0.68 21.14 -5.09
CA LEU A 321 -2.01 21.41 -4.55
C LEU A 321 -2.27 22.93 -4.48
N LEU A 322 -3.32 23.40 -5.16
CA LEU A 322 -3.71 24.81 -5.21
C LEU A 322 -4.18 25.34 -3.84
N THR A 323 -3.86 26.60 -3.53
CA THR A 323 -4.27 27.25 -2.27
C THR A 323 -5.79 27.34 -2.15
N GLU A 324 -6.48 27.64 -3.26
CA GLU A 324 -7.93 27.71 -3.33
C GLU A 324 -8.56 26.34 -3.06
N ALA A 325 -7.90 25.26 -3.51
CA ALA A 325 -8.34 23.89 -3.27
C ALA A 325 -8.24 23.48 -1.79
N GLN A 326 -7.30 24.06 -1.03
CA GLN A 326 -7.16 23.79 0.41
C GLN A 326 -8.42 24.17 1.19
N SER A 327 -9.19 25.14 0.70
CA SER A 327 -10.42 25.59 1.35
C SER A 327 -11.54 24.54 1.34
N ARG A 328 -11.52 23.63 0.35
CA ARG A 328 -12.57 22.67 -0.02
C ARG A 328 -12.14 21.20 0.11
N ILE A 329 -11.09 20.92 0.89
CA ILE A 329 -10.59 19.57 1.11
C ILE A 329 -11.68 18.68 1.74
N PRO A 330 -11.97 17.50 1.17
CA PRO A 330 -12.94 16.58 1.72
C PRO A 330 -12.42 15.88 2.99
N ARG A 331 -13.33 15.55 3.91
CA ARG A 331 -13.00 14.65 5.04
C ARG A 331 -12.63 13.26 4.50
N PRO A 332 -11.71 12.51 5.17
CA PRO A 332 -11.13 12.79 6.48
C PRO A 332 -9.95 13.78 6.45
N ALA A 333 -9.48 14.21 5.29
CA ALA A 333 -8.42 15.21 5.23
C ALA A 333 -8.85 16.52 5.90
N SER A 334 -7.88 17.21 6.50
CA SER A 334 -8.15 18.33 7.39
C SER A 334 -7.12 19.43 7.28
N LYS A 335 -7.60 20.68 7.28
CA LYS A 335 -6.74 21.88 7.24
C LYS A 335 -5.72 21.92 8.39
N LYS A 336 -6.05 21.36 9.56
CA LYS A 336 -5.13 21.31 10.71
C LYS A 336 -3.84 20.55 10.38
N PHE A 337 -3.92 19.57 9.49
CA PHE A 337 -2.77 18.74 9.08
C PHE A 337 -2.07 19.25 7.82
N LEU A 338 -2.54 20.35 7.20
CA LEU A 338 -1.86 20.90 6.03
C LEU A 338 -0.47 21.44 6.34
N ARG A 339 -0.17 21.77 7.59
CA ARG A 339 1.17 22.18 8.03
C ARG A 339 2.00 21.03 8.58
N CYS A 340 1.40 19.85 8.76
CA CYS A 340 2.12 18.70 9.27
C CYS A 340 3.08 18.16 8.21
N GLU A 341 4.27 17.81 8.67
CA GLU A 341 5.17 16.92 7.94
C GLU A 341 4.58 15.51 7.87
N ARG A 342 5.21 14.63 7.08
CA ARG A 342 4.78 13.24 6.94
C ARG A 342 4.47 12.67 8.32
N PRO A 343 3.29 12.07 8.54
CA PRO A 343 3.05 11.37 9.79
C PRO A 343 4.22 10.44 9.98
N LYS A 344 4.99 10.67 11.07
CA LYS A 344 5.91 9.65 11.56
C LYS A 344 4.97 8.50 11.85
N ARG A 345 4.96 7.49 10.98
CA ARG A 345 4.34 6.20 11.32
C ARG A 345 5.07 5.84 12.58
N SER A 346 4.38 6.03 13.71
CA SER A 346 4.87 5.66 15.00
C SER A 346 5.01 4.16 14.89
N SER A 347 6.22 3.73 14.56
CA SER A 347 6.70 2.45 15.02
C SER A 347 6.31 2.42 16.50
N PRO A 348 5.52 1.42 16.96
CA PRO A 348 5.06 1.30 18.33
C PRO A 348 6.10 1.85 19.31
N GLY A 349 5.74 2.94 19.97
CA GLY A 349 6.68 3.75 20.74
C GLY A 349 7.20 2.96 21.93
N GLY A 350 8.52 2.94 22.08
CA GLY A 350 9.16 2.31 23.24
C GLY A 350 8.68 2.93 24.56
N PRO A 351 8.41 2.11 25.58
CA PRO A 351 8.13 2.60 26.91
C PRO A 351 9.48 2.92 27.56
N ASN A 352 9.77 4.19 27.81
CA ASN A 352 10.41 4.71 29.02
C ASN A 352 10.95 6.13 28.82
N SER A 353 10.20 7.11 29.31
CA SER A 353 10.78 8.28 29.96
C SER A 353 10.17 8.38 31.35
N ALA A 354 10.81 7.71 32.30
CA ALA A 354 10.53 7.85 33.73
C ALA A 354 11.81 8.30 34.45
N LYS A 355 11.66 9.44 35.16
CA LYS A 355 12.53 10.04 36.19
C LYS A 355 13.77 10.76 35.64
N LYS A 356 14.20 11.93 36.14
CA LYS A 356 13.97 12.60 37.44
C LYS A 356 14.43 14.07 37.33
N GLY A 357 13.83 14.98 38.09
CA GLY A 357 14.35 16.34 38.26
C GLY A 357 13.46 17.22 39.13
N GLU A 358 13.64 17.11 40.45
CA GLU A 358 13.06 17.98 41.47
C GLU A 358 13.45 19.45 41.28
N GLY A 359 12.51 20.34 41.61
CA GLY A 359 12.83 21.60 42.28
C GLY A 359 12.55 22.89 41.50
N GLN A 360 11.30 23.37 41.53
CA GLN A 360 11.09 24.81 41.71
C GLN A 360 9.70 25.12 42.30
N LYS A 361 9.73 25.85 43.41
CA LYS A 361 8.58 26.28 44.21
C LYS A 361 7.68 27.21 43.40
N PHE A 362 6.38 26.95 43.49
CA PHE A 362 5.32 27.88 43.09
C PHE A 362 5.37 29.16 43.93
N GLN A 363 5.41 30.32 43.26
CA GLN A 363 4.79 31.54 43.76
C GLN A 363 3.69 31.96 42.78
N THR A 364 2.48 31.86 43.29
CA THR A 364 1.24 32.24 42.63
C THR A 364 1.08 33.76 42.74
N THR A 365 1.21 34.47 41.63
CA THR A 365 0.70 35.84 41.50
C THR A 365 -0.16 35.92 40.25
N SER A 366 -1.46 36.03 40.46
CA SER A 366 -2.47 36.40 39.47
C SER A 366 -2.21 37.82 38.96
N PRO A 367 -2.42 38.09 37.67
CA PRO A 367 -2.88 39.40 37.27
C PRO A 367 -4.15 39.33 36.43
N ARG A 368 -5.17 39.99 37.00
CA ARG A 368 -6.02 41.02 36.37
C ARG A 368 -6.69 40.70 35.03
N ARG A 369 -8.02 40.62 35.12
CA ARG A 369 -8.97 41.05 34.09
C ARG A 369 -8.51 42.36 33.44
N LEU A 370 -8.47 42.35 32.12
CA LEU A 370 -8.53 43.55 31.30
C LEU A 370 -9.91 43.53 30.61
N ASP A 371 -10.81 44.33 31.17
CA ASP A 371 -11.98 44.83 30.47
C ASP A 371 -11.48 45.94 29.53
N PHE A 372 -11.72 45.79 28.22
CA PHE A 372 -11.68 46.92 27.29
C PHE A 372 -12.82 46.80 26.29
N GLU A 373 -13.62 47.87 26.32
CA GLU A 373 -14.80 48.13 25.52
C GLU A 373 -14.48 48.17 24.02
N ALA A 374 -15.40 47.62 23.23
CA ALA A 374 -15.37 47.70 21.78
C ALA A 374 -15.82 49.10 21.30
N PRO A 375 -15.10 49.75 20.37
CA PRO A 375 -15.66 50.86 19.62
C PRO A 375 -16.48 50.33 18.43
N THR A 376 -17.74 50.75 18.39
CA THR A 376 -18.70 50.58 17.30
C THR A 376 -18.16 51.19 15.99
N PRO A 377 -18.10 50.46 14.87
CA PRO A 377 -17.98 51.06 13.55
C PRO A 377 -19.36 51.28 12.94
N THR A 378 -19.67 52.55 12.73
CA THR A 378 -20.80 53.09 11.99
C THR A 378 -20.89 52.49 10.58
N LYS A 379 -22.11 52.07 10.22
CA LYS A 379 -22.53 51.61 8.89
C LYS A 379 -22.27 52.67 7.81
N GLN A 380 -21.66 52.27 6.69
CA GLN A 380 -22.00 52.78 5.36
C GLN A 380 -21.98 51.60 4.39
N TYR A 381 -23.17 51.19 3.95
CA TYR A 381 -23.35 50.33 2.79
C TYR A 381 -23.47 51.24 1.56
N PRO A 382 -22.75 50.99 0.46
CA PRO A 382 -23.10 51.55 -0.83
C PRO A 382 -24.35 50.85 -1.37
N GLU A 383 -25.36 51.62 -1.74
CA GLU A 383 -26.48 51.17 -2.57
C GLU A 383 -25.93 50.61 -3.89
N VAL A 384 -26.10 49.30 -4.09
CA VAL A 384 -25.94 48.66 -5.39
C VAL A 384 -27.35 48.57 -5.97
N GLY A 385 -27.61 49.37 -7.00
CA GLY A 385 -28.86 49.33 -7.74
C GLY A 385 -29.07 47.96 -8.37
N GLU A 386 -30.22 47.36 -8.08
CA GLU A 386 -30.72 46.18 -8.77
C GLU A 386 -31.03 46.56 -10.21
N ALA A 387 -30.30 45.99 -11.16
CA ALA A 387 -30.66 46.03 -12.56
C ALA A 387 -31.74 44.96 -12.81
N GLU A 388 -32.98 45.39 -13.02
CA GLU A 388 -34.05 44.54 -13.55
C GLU A 388 -33.64 44.05 -14.95
N ILE A 389 -33.31 42.76 -15.05
CA ILE A 389 -33.13 42.09 -16.34
C ILE A 389 -34.53 41.69 -16.83
N ASN A 390 -34.95 42.29 -17.94
CA ASN A 390 -36.22 42.01 -18.58
C ASN A 390 -36.21 40.59 -19.19
N PRO A 391 -37.07 39.66 -18.72
CA PRO A 391 -37.08 38.28 -19.20
C PRO A 391 -37.62 38.10 -20.63
N ASP A 392 -38.12 39.15 -21.27
CA ASP A 392 -38.72 39.09 -22.61
C ASP A 392 -37.74 39.35 -23.78
N GLU A 393 -36.45 39.57 -23.51
CA GLU A 393 -35.42 39.76 -24.57
C GLU A 393 -34.59 38.51 -24.90
N ILE A 394 -34.91 37.35 -24.33
CA ILE A 394 -34.24 36.07 -24.67
C ILE A 394 -35.11 35.29 -25.66
N CYS A 395 -35.04 35.66 -26.94
CA CYS A 395 -35.57 34.85 -28.03
C CYS A 395 -34.68 33.60 -28.26
N PRO A 396 -35.25 32.40 -28.46
CA PRO A 396 -34.52 31.22 -28.87
C PRO A 396 -34.50 31.13 -30.40
N ASP A 397 -33.32 31.00 -31.00
CA ASP A 397 -33.19 30.63 -32.41
C ASP A 397 -32.26 29.41 -32.49
N PHE A 398 -32.84 28.23 -32.27
CA PHE A 398 -32.12 26.95 -32.27
C PHE A 398 -32.78 25.89 -33.15
N ASP A 399 -33.61 26.28 -34.11
CA ASP A 399 -34.17 25.38 -35.11
C ASP A 399 -33.64 25.73 -36.49
N ASN A 400 -32.40 25.30 -36.80
CA ASN A 400 -31.92 25.05 -38.18
C ASN A 400 -30.51 24.46 -38.23
N LEU A 401 -30.31 23.26 -37.65
CA LEU A 401 -29.14 22.43 -37.95
C LEU A 401 -29.58 21.09 -38.54
N HIS A 402 -29.94 21.13 -39.82
CA HIS A 402 -30.05 19.94 -40.66
C HIS A 402 -28.64 19.39 -40.96
N LEU A 403 -28.26 18.33 -40.25
CA LEU A 403 -27.06 17.55 -40.58
C LEU A 403 -27.34 16.71 -41.85
N THR A 404 -26.64 17.02 -42.93
CA THR A 404 -26.58 16.18 -44.13
C THR A 404 -25.49 15.09 -43.94
N PRO A 405 -25.71 13.83 -44.38
CA PRO A 405 -24.70 12.80 -44.28
C PRO A 405 -23.58 13.03 -45.30
N SER A 406 -22.34 13.10 -44.84
CA SER A 406 -21.16 13.17 -45.69
C SER A 406 -20.84 11.81 -46.33
N LYS A 407 -20.62 11.81 -47.65
CA LYS A 407 -20.20 10.64 -48.45
C LYS A 407 -18.88 10.04 -47.95
N PRO A 408 -18.69 8.71 -48.01
CA PRO A 408 -17.40 8.09 -47.77
C PRO A 408 -16.43 8.33 -48.95
N PRO A 409 -15.13 8.58 -48.70
CA PRO A 409 -14.15 8.72 -49.76
C PRO A 409 -13.82 7.38 -50.42
N SER A 410 -13.88 7.42 -51.75
CA SER A 410 -13.52 6.37 -52.68
C SER A 410 -12.02 6.07 -52.70
N SER A 411 -11.70 4.79 -52.68
CA SER A 411 -10.60 4.11 -53.39
C SER A 411 -9.24 4.80 -53.48
N TRP A 412 -8.24 4.24 -52.78
CA TRP A 412 -6.84 4.34 -53.21
C TRP A 412 -6.44 3.05 -53.90
N SER A 413 -6.08 3.22 -55.17
CA SER A 413 -5.61 2.20 -56.09
C SER A 413 -4.12 1.93 -55.89
N ASN A 414 -3.74 0.69 -56.16
CA ASN A 414 -2.37 0.16 -56.29
C ASN A 414 -1.35 1.10 -56.96
N ARG A 415 -0.16 1.17 -56.38
CA ARG A 415 1.12 0.99 -57.08
C ARG A 415 2.23 0.59 -56.11
#